data_AF-A0AAU6WSI1-F1
#
_entry.id   AF-A0AAU6WSI1-F1
#
_cell.length_a   1.000
_cell.length_b   1.000
_cell.length_c   1.000
_cell.angle_alpha   90.00
_cell.angle_beta   90.00
_cell.angle_gamma   90.00
#
_symmetry.space_group_name_H-M   'P 1'
#
loop_
_entity.id
_entity.type
_entity.pdbx_description
1 polymer ?
#
loop_
_entity_poly.entity_id
_entity_poly.type
_entity_poly.pdbx_seq_one_letter_code
_entity_poly.pdbx_strand_id
1 'polypeptide(L)'
;MKVRNPLHHQFQYLLEIKETERKWHFPFLAALCIGSCLFIGYFTGKPNYGALASLGALTILYFTSAPMAQRMIHLAVCAVGIIFSFAVSSFFGFNIYFASLAVAVISFLAHFISSYFKIPPPAIFSLSWLRRWQARIRLTRN
;
A
#
# COMPACT_ATOMS: atom_id res chain seq x y z
N MET A 1 34.19 14.60 15.91
CA MET A 1 33.77 13.93 14.65
C MET A 1 32.60 14.70 14.06
N LYS A 2 32.73 15.15 12.80
CA LYS A 2 31.85 16.13 12.15
C LYS A 2 30.57 15.45 11.66
N VAL A 3 29.45 15.68 12.35
CA VAL A 3 28.12 15.20 11.95
C VAL A 3 27.70 15.98 10.69
N ARG A 4 27.85 15.35 9.52
CA ARG A 4 27.44 15.94 8.24
C ARG A 4 26.09 15.35 7.86
N ASN A 5 25.10 16.24 7.83
CA ASN A 5 23.67 15.99 7.59
C ASN A 5 23.40 15.02 6.41
N PRO A 6 22.74 13.86 6.63
CA PRO A 6 22.41 12.90 5.57
C PRO A 6 21.01 13.10 5.00
N LEU A 7 20.38 14.26 5.19
CA LEU A 7 18.97 14.46 4.85
C LEU A 7 18.70 14.49 3.34
N HIS A 8 19.64 14.98 2.54
CA HIS A 8 19.41 15.13 1.10
C HIS A 8 19.46 13.80 0.32
N HIS A 9 20.18 12.80 0.83
CA HIS A 9 20.29 11.48 0.20
C HIS A 9 19.09 10.57 0.48
N GLN A 10 18.41 10.76 1.62
CA GLN A 10 17.22 9.97 1.97
C GLN A 10 16.02 10.33 1.08
N PHE A 11 15.86 11.61 0.70
CA PHE A 11 14.79 12.03 -0.20
C PHE A 11 14.97 11.50 -1.63
N GLN A 12 16.20 11.38 -2.13
CA GLN A 12 16.44 10.77 -3.44
C GLN A 12 16.22 9.26 -3.44
N TYR A 13 16.50 8.56 -2.33
CA TYR A 13 16.26 7.12 -2.22
C TYR A 13 14.77 6.76 -2.10
N LEU A 14 13.94 7.67 -1.58
CA LEU A 14 12.48 7.56 -1.56
C LEU A 14 11.84 7.93 -2.90
N LEU A 15 12.53 8.73 -3.73
CA LEU A 15 12.13 9.13 -5.08
C LEU A 15 12.80 8.31 -6.19
N GLU A 16 13.61 7.31 -5.83
CA GLU A 16 14.17 6.34 -6.78
C GLU A 16 13.07 5.33 -7.16
N ILE A 17 12.16 5.78 -8.01
CA ILE A 17 11.07 5.00 -8.59
C ILE A 17 11.72 3.87 -9.39
N LYS A 18 11.85 2.72 -8.73
CA LYS A 18 12.46 1.53 -9.29
C LYS A 18 11.58 1.02 -10.42
N GLU A 19 11.99 1.26 -11.66
CA GLU A 19 11.38 0.65 -12.85
C GLU A 19 11.56 -0.87 -12.80
N THR A 20 10.58 -1.57 -12.24
CA THR A 20 10.27 -2.94 -12.66
C THR A 20 9.55 -2.84 -14.00
N GLU A 21 9.95 -3.66 -14.98
CA GLU A 21 9.52 -3.60 -16.38
C GLU A 21 8.10 -3.03 -16.61
N ARG A 22 8.09 -1.78 -17.07
CA ARG A 22 7.04 -1.09 -17.84
C ARG A 22 5.60 -1.22 -17.33
N LYS A 23 5.17 -0.19 -16.58
CA LYS A 23 3.86 0.50 -16.70
C LYS A 23 3.83 1.71 -15.75
N TRP A 24 4.65 2.74 -16.01
CA TRP A 24 4.47 4.06 -15.36
C TRP A 24 3.04 4.61 -15.50
N HIS A 25 2.34 4.18 -16.54
CA HIS A 25 0.94 4.46 -16.76
C HIS A 25 0.01 3.95 -15.67
N PHE A 26 0.33 2.86 -14.96
CA PHE A 26 -0.58 2.27 -13.96
C PHE A 26 -0.73 3.13 -12.69
N PRO A 27 0.35 3.55 -11.99
CA PRO A 27 0.22 4.43 -10.84
C PRO A 27 -0.26 5.84 -11.23
N PHE A 28 0.12 6.34 -12.40
CA PHE A 28 -0.36 7.63 -12.90
C PHE A 28 -1.87 7.61 -13.18
N LEU A 29 -2.37 6.57 -13.86
CA LEU A 29 -3.80 6.37 -14.10
C LEU A 29 -4.57 6.18 -12.79
N ALA A 30 -4.00 5.45 -11.83
CA ALA A 30 -4.60 5.26 -10.51
C ALA A 30 -4.71 6.59 -9.74
N ALA A 31 -3.64 7.39 -9.72
CA ALA A 31 -3.65 8.71 -9.10
C ALA A 31 -4.67 9.65 -9.78
N LEU A 32 -4.74 9.64 -11.12
CA LEU A 32 -5.71 10.43 -11.88
C LEU A 32 -7.15 9.98 -11.57
N CYS A 33 -7.40 8.67 -11.46
CA CYS A 33 -8.70 8.11 -11.11
C CYS A 33 -9.13 8.48 -9.68
N ILE A 34 -8.24 8.32 -8.68
CA ILE A 34 -8.53 8.68 -7.29
C ILE A 34 -8.80 10.19 -7.17
N GLY A 35 -7.98 11.01 -7.84
CA GLY A 35 -8.11 12.46 -7.86
C GLY A 35 -9.38 12.93 -8.55
N SER A 36 -9.74 12.34 -9.69
CA SER A 36 -10.97 12.69 -10.41
C SER A 36 -12.22 12.30 -9.62
N CYS A 37 -12.26 11.11 -9.02
CA CYS A 37 -13.35 10.69 -8.13
C CYS A 37 -13.56 11.66 -6.97
N LEU A 38 -12.46 12.13 -6.35
CA LEU A 38 -12.54 13.06 -5.23
C LEU A 38 -13.02 14.45 -5.66
N PHE A 39 -12.54 14.94 -6.81
CA PHE A 39 -12.94 16.23 -7.37
C PHE A 39 -14.44 16.26 -7.70
N ILE A 40 -14.96 15.18 -8.31
CA ILE A 40 -16.39 15.03 -8.61
C ILE A 40 -17.22 15.01 -7.32
N GLY A 41 -16.76 14.30 -6.29
CA GLY A 41 -17.42 14.27 -4.98
C GLY A 41 -17.47 15.63 -4.29
N TYR A 42 -16.42 16.44 -4.42
CA TYR A 42 -16.37 17.80 -3.89
C TYR A 42 -17.36 18.73 -4.62
N PHE A 43 -17.40 18.66 -5.96
CA PHE A 43 -18.34 19.46 -6.77
C PHE A 43 -19.81 19.13 -6.50
N THR A 44 -20.12 17.90 -6.10
CA THR A 44 -21.49 17.47 -5.79
C THR A 44 -21.97 17.97 -4.42
N GLY A 45 -21.12 18.68 -3.65
CA GLY A 45 -21.45 19.17 -2.31
C GLY A 45 -21.63 18.06 -1.27
N LYS A 46 -21.28 16.80 -1.62
CA LYS A 46 -21.42 15.63 -0.75
C LYS A 46 -20.07 14.89 -0.62
N PRO A 47 -19.15 15.42 0.19
CA PRO A 47 -17.77 14.90 0.29
C PRO A 47 -17.70 13.43 0.72
N ASN A 48 -18.69 12.95 1.49
CA ASN A 48 -18.78 11.57 1.94
C ASN A 48 -18.81 10.56 0.77
N TYR A 49 -19.54 10.86 -0.31
CA TYR A 49 -19.61 9.97 -1.47
C TYR A 49 -18.32 10.02 -2.30
N GLY A 50 -17.63 11.18 -2.33
CA GLY A 50 -16.31 11.31 -2.96
C GLY A 50 -15.25 10.46 -2.26
N ALA A 51 -15.21 10.51 -0.92
CA ALA A 51 -14.29 9.68 -0.14
C ALA A 51 -14.54 8.18 -0.35
N LEU A 52 -15.82 7.76 -0.37
CA LEU A 52 -16.20 6.38 -0.68
C LEU A 52 -15.78 5.94 -2.09
N ALA A 53 -15.96 6.80 -3.10
CA ALA A 53 -15.54 6.52 -4.47
C ALA A 53 -14.02 6.37 -4.59
N SER A 54 -13.23 7.23 -3.93
CA SER A 54 -11.78 7.15 -3.90
C SER A 54 -11.26 5.89 -3.19
N LEU A 55 -11.93 5.41 -2.14
CA LEU A 55 -11.63 4.12 -1.51
C LEU A 55 -11.82 2.95 -2.49
N GLY A 56 -12.87 3.00 -3.32
CA GLY A 56 -13.06 2.06 -4.42
C GLY A 56 -11.92 2.13 -5.45
N ALA A 57 -11.54 3.34 -5.88
CA ALA A 57 -10.45 3.53 -6.82
C ALA A 57 -9.09 3.02 -6.28
N LEU A 58 -8.83 3.13 -4.98
CA LEU A 58 -7.61 2.57 -4.35
C LEU A 58 -7.52 1.04 -4.49
N THR A 59 -8.63 0.31 -4.57
CA THR A 59 -8.62 -1.16 -4.73
C THR A 59 -8.00 -1.61 -6.05
N ILE A 60 -8.06 -0.80 -7.12
CA ILE A 60 -7.42 -1.14 -8.41
C ILE A 60 -5.89 -1.20 -8.29
N LEU A 61 -5.30 -0.44 -7.35
CA LEU A 61 -3.86 -0.46 -7.12
C LEU A 61 -3.42 -1.81 -6.54
N TYR A 62 -4.26 -2.42 -5.71
CA TYR A 62 -4.02 -3.75 -5.13
C TYR A 62 -4.14 -4.89 -6.16
N PHE A 63 -4.56 -4.62 -7.40
CA PHE A 63 -4.62 -5.59 -8.48
C PHE A 63 -3.23 -6.05 -8.97
N THR A 64 -2.19 -5.26 -8.74
CA THR A 64 -0.89 -5.47 -9.40
C THR A 64 0.01 -6.44 -8.62
N SER A 65 0.52 -7.46 -9.33
CA SER A 65 1.67 -8.32 -8.96
C SER A 65 1.48 -9.57 -8.05
N ALA A 66 0.42 -10.36 -8.19
CA ALA A 66 0.35 -11.70 -7.58
C ALA A 66 -0.16 -12.80 -8.56
N PRO A 67 0.20 -14.08 -8.38
CA PRO A 67 -0.31 -15.21 -9.17
C PRO A 67 -1.84 -15.33 -9.07
N MET A 68 -2.52 -15.75 -10.14
CA MET A 68 -3.98 -15.59 -10.34
C MET A 68 -4.87 -16.11 -9.20
N ALA A 69 -4.56 -17.25 -8.60
CA ALA A 69 -5.35 -17.79 -7.49
C ALA A 69 -5.24 -16.93 -6.22
N GLN A 70 -4.07 -16.34 -5.95
CA GLN A 70 -3.84 -15.49 -4.78
C GLN A 70 -4.48 -14.10 -4.93
N ARG A 71 -4.66 -13.63 -6.17
CA ARG A 71 -5.30 -12.34 -6.50
C ARG A 71 -6.77 -12.27 -6.10
N MET A 72 -7.53 -13.32 -6.40
CA MET A 72 -8.97 -13.34 -6.10
C MET A 72 -9.20 -13.24 -4.59
N ILE A 73 -8.39 -13.95 -3.80
CA ILE A 73 -8.46 -13.93 -2.34
C ILE A 73 -8.06 -12.55 -1.81
N HIS A 74 -7.00 -11.94 -2.34
CA HIS A 74 -6.55 -10.62 -1.90
C HIS A 74 -7.59 -9.51 -2.17
N LEU A 75 -8.23 -9.55 -3.35
CA LEU A 75 -9.31 -8.63 -3.70
C LEU A 75 -10.54 -8.83 -2.80
N ALA A 76 -10.93 -10.09 -2.57
CA ALA A 76 -12.04 -10.40 -1.69
C ALA A 76 -11.78 -9.90 -0.26
N VAL A 77 -10.58 -10.13 0.28
CA VAL A 77 -10.21 -9.67 1.63
C VAL A 77 -10.15 -8.15 1.71
N CYS A 78 -9.59 -7.48 0.70
CA CYS A 78 -9.53 -6.01 0.68
C CYS A 78 -10.94 -5.40 0.62
N ALA A 79 -11.82 -5.95 -0.22
CA ALA A 79 -13.21 -5.49 -0.32
C ALA A 79 -13.98 -5.71 0.99
N VAL A 80 -13.88 -6.90 1.58
CA VAL A 80 -14.49 -7.21 2.88
C VAL A 80 -13.92 -6.32 3.98
N GLY A 81 -12.61 -6.06 3.99
CA GLY A 81 -11.97 -5.16 4.96
C GLY A 81 -12.47 -3.72 4.89
N ILE A 82 -12.63 -3.17 3.68
CA ILE A 82 -13.16 -1.82 3.48
C ILE A 82 -14.62 -1.74 3.92
N ILE A 83 -15.45 -2.72 3.53
CA ILE A 83 -16.87 -2.76 3.93
C ILE A 83 -17.02 -2.89 5.45
N PHE A 84 -16.25 -3.78 6.06
CA PHE A 84 -16.27 -4.01 7.51
C PHE A 84 -15.84 -2.75 8.27
N SER A 85 -14.73 -2.13 7.86
CA SER A 85 -14.24 -0.88 8.46
C SER A 85 -15.27 0.25 8.32
N PHE A 86 -15.92 0.38 7.16
CA PHE A 86 -16.91 1.41 6.93
C PHE A 86 -18.18 1.19 7.77
N ALA A 87 -18.66 -0.05 7.86
CA ALA A 87 -19.80 -0.39 8.69
C ALA A 87 -19.53 -0.06 10.17
N VAL A 88 -18.40 -0.54 10.72
CA VAL A 88 -18.02 -0.27 12.12
C VAL A 88 -17.87 1.23 12.38
N SER A 89 -17.23 1.96 11.47
CA SER A 89 -17.07 3.42 11.59
C SER A 89 -18.41 4.15 11.55
N SER A 90 -19.35 3.72 10.71
CA SER A 90 -20.66 4.37 10.58
C SER A 90 -21.55 4.15 11.82
N PHE A 91 -21.38 3.03 12.54
CA PHE A 91 -22.12 2.76 13.78
C PHE A 91 -21.64 3.60 14.96
N PHE A 92 -20.36 3.99 14.97
CA PHE A 92 -19.70 4.60 16.13
C PHE A 92 -19.67 6.14 16.14
N GLY A 93 -20.38 6.79 15.22
CA GLY A 93 -20.36 8.24 15.03
C GLY A 93 -21.02 9.10 16.14
N PHE A 94 -21.56 8.50 17.20
CA PHE A 94 -22.34 9.22 18.21
C PHE A 94 -21.50 9.89 19.32
N ASN A 95 -20.24 9.50 19.53
CA ASN A 95 -19.42 10.08 20.60
C ASN A 95 -17.92 10.06 20.25
N ILE A 96 -17.20 11.13 20.59
CA ILE A 96 -15.77 11.31 20.29
C ILE A 96 -14.90 10.20 20.90
N TYR A 97 -15.24 9.73 22.12
CA TYR A 97 -14.49 8.70 22.83
C TYR A 97 -14.66 7.33 22.16
N PHE A 98 -15.89 7.03 21.74
CA PHE A 98 -16.19 5.80 21.01
C PHE A 98 -15.48 5.81 19.65
N ALA A 99 -15.48 6.94 18.92
CA ALA A 99 -14.82 7.04 17.63
C ALA A 99 -13.32 6.67 17.68
N SER A 100 -12.59 7.12 18.71
CA SER A 100 -11.17 6.75 18.90
C SER A 100 -10.99 5.23 19.11
N LEU A 101 -11.87 4.62 19.90
CA LEU A 101 -11.85 3.18 20.19
C LEU A 101 -12.14 2.36 18.93
N ALA A 102 -13.11 2.79 18.10
CA ALA A 102 -13.41 2.14 16.82
C ALA A 102 -12.20 2.14 15.88
N VAL A 103 -11.52 3.28 15.73
CA VAL A 103 -10.33 3.39 14.86
C VAL A 103 -9.17 2.52 15.37
N ALA A 104 -9.00 2.42 16.69
CA ALA A 104 -8.00 1.54 17.30
C ALA A 104 -8.28 0.07 16.99
N VAL A 105 -9.53 -0.39 17.14
CA VAL A 105 -9.95 -1.75 16.82
C VAL A 105 -9.74 -2.04 15.33
N ILE A 106 -10.18 -1.13 14.44
CA ILE A 106 -10.01 -1.28 12.99
C ILE A 106 -8.52 -1.38 12.63
N SER A 107 -7.65 -0.54 13.20
CA SER A 107 -6.20 -0.58 12.94
C SER A 107 -5.57 -1.89 13.41
N PHE A 108 -6.00 -2.41 14.57
CA PHE A 108 -5.54 -3.69 15.07
C PHE A 108 -5.94 -4.84 14.13
N LEU A 109 -7.20 -4.86 13.67
CA LEU A 109 -7.65 -5.84 12.69
C LEU A 109 -6.90 -5.72 11.35
N ALA A 110 -6.72 -4.50 10.84
CA ALA A 110 -5.99 -4.26 9.60
C ALA A 110 -4.53 -4.75 9.69
N HIS A 111 -3.87 -4.51 10.82
CA HIS A 111 -2.52 -5.00 11.09
C HIS A 111 -2.49 -6.54 11.15
N PHE A 112 -3.47 -7.14 11.83
CA PHE A 112 -3.60 -8.60 11.92
C PHE A 112 -3.78 -9.25 10.55
N ILE A 113 -4.64 -8.66 9.70
CA ILE A 113 -4.88 -9.11 8.32
C ILE A 113 -3.61 -8.98 7.48
N SER A 114 -2.92 -7.84 7.51
CA SER A 114 -1.64 -7.67 6.79
C SER A 114 -0.58 -8.67 7.21
N SER A 115 -0.51 -8.96 8.52
CA SER A 115 0.41 -9.97 9.06
C SER A 115 0.06 -11.39 8.60
N TYR A 116 -1.25 -11.71 8.55
CA TYR A 116 -1.75 -13.01 8.09
C TYR A 116 -1.41 -13.29 6.62
N PHE A 117 -1.45 -12.27 5.77
CA PHE A 117 -1.12 -12.41 4.35
C PHE A 117 0.37 -12.57 4.06
N LYS A 118 1.24 -12.54 5.08
CA LYS A 118 2.71 -12.69 4.95
C LYS A 118 3.20 -11.98 3.69
N ILE A 119 2.88 -10.69 3.57
CA ILE A 119 3.42 -9.85 2.49
C ILE A 119 4.93 -10.05 2.63
N PRO A 120 5.59 -10.71 1.66
CA PRO A 120 7.01 -10.99 1.81
C PRO A 120 7.67 -9.62 1.96
N PRO A 121 8.47 -9.39 3.02
CA PRO A 121 9.30 -8.19 3.05
C PRO A 121 10.07 -8.17 1.73
N PRO A 122 10.29 -7.01 1.08
CA PRO A 122 11.08 -6.94 -0.14
C PRO A 122 12.56 -7.24 0.16
N ALA A 123 12.85 -8.48 0.57
CA ALA A 123 14.16 -9.07 0.85
C ALA A 123 14.80 -9.62 -0.44
N ILE A 124 14.30 -9.22 -1.60
CA ILE A 124 14.67 -9.78 -2.91
C ILE A 124 15.97 -9.18 -3.47
N PHE A 125 16.42 -8.01 -3.00
CA PHE A 125 17.66 -7.40 -3.52
C PHE A 125 18.95 -7.86 -2.80
N SER A 126 18.99 -7.87 -1.46
CA SER A 126 20.25 -8.18 -0.74
C SER A 126 20.68 -9.65 -0.85
N LEU A 127 19.74 -10.59 -0.88
CA LEU A 127 20.06 -12.03 -0.88
C LEU A 127 20.50 -12.55 -2.27
N SER A 128 19.96 -11.96 -3.35
CA SER A 128 20.26 -12.39 -4.73
C SER A 128 21.59 -11.82 -5.26
N TRP A 129 22.05 -10.68 -4.74
CA TRP A 129 23.37 -10.14 -5.03
C TRP A 129 24.46 -10.86 -4.24
N LEU A 130 24.23 -11.16 -2.95
CA LEU A 130 25.18 -11.90 -2.11
C LEU A 130 25.44 -13.33 -2.64
N ARG A 131 24.40 -14.05 -3.10
CA ARG A 131 24.58 -15.38 -3.74
C ARG A 131 25.38 -15.32 -5.03
N ARG A 132 25.22 -14.25 -5.83
CA ARG A 132 25.98 -14.03 -7.07
C ARG A 132 27.43 -13.62 -6.82
N TRP A 133 27.70 -12.87 -5.75
CA TRP A 133 29.06 -12.51 -5.35
C TRP A 133 29.81 -13.73 -4.76
N GLN A 134 29.16 -14.54 -3.92
CA GLN A 134 29.75 -15.76 -3.35
C GLN A 134 30.10 -16.82 -4.41
N ALA A 135 29.27 -17.00 -5.44
CA ALA A 135 29.58 -17.91 -6.55
C ALA A 135 30.78 -17.40 -7.38
N ARG A 136 30.91 -16.08 -7.54
CA ARG A 136 32.00 -15.46 -8.28
C ARG A 136 33.35 -15.54 -7.55
N ILE A 137 33.36 -15.41 -6.21
CA ILE A 137 34.57 -15.62 -5.39
C ILE A 137 35.04 -17.08 -5.39
N ARG A 138 34.10 -18.04 -5.46
CA ARG A 138 34.42 -19.48 -5.43
C ARG A 138 35.11 -19.96 -6.72
N LEU A 139 34.88 -19.28 -7.84
CA LEU A 139 35.52 -19.55 -9.14
C LEU A 139 36.88 -18.87 -9.30
N THR A 140 37.20 -17.86 -8.49
CA THR A 140 38.51 -17.18 -8.50
C THR A 140 39.49 -17.73 -7.45
N ARG A 141 39.08 -18.75 -6.69
CA ARG A 141 39.87 -19.36 -5.60
C ARG A 141 40.25 -20.83 -5.89
N ASN A 142 40.01 -21.33 -7.10
CA ASN A 142 40.47 -22.61 -7.62
C ASN A 142 41.17 -22.39 -8.96
#